data_AF-L0EJN6-F1
#
_entry.id   AF-L0EJN6-F1
#
_cell.length_a   1.000
_cell.length_b   1.000
_cell.length_c   1.000
_cell.angle_alpha   90.00
_cell.angle_beta   90.00
_cell.angle_gamma   90.00
#
_symmetry.space_group_name_H-M   'P 1'
#
loop_
_entity.id
_entity.type
_entity.pdbx_description
1 polymer ?
#
loop_
_entity_poly.entity_id
_entity_poly.type
_entity_poly.pdbx_seq_one_letter_code
_entity_poly.pdbx_strand_id
1 'polypeptide(L)'
;MRVEQIDIFEYLEQLEKEEAARAATNARAPRTGHVPQPRRDFVPSWVIRVLKWLVYNIPLLFIFQWVNVYTITRGFGGRENGGWYYKRFVCEESRLVYRWEAEALKLKLERQFSGLKWGQISAESYGQDVMVCIENRKAARQTVTKPTYEPGRIKNKFILEG
;
A
#
# COMPACT_ATOMS: atom_id res chain seq x y z
N MET A 1 -7.26 -5.04 -52.08
CA MET A 1 -6.85 -3.75 -51.49
C MET A 1 -5.35 -3.66 -51.63
N ARG A 2 -4.82 -2.63 -52.33
CA ARG A 2 -3.37 -2.39 -52.40
C ARG A 2 -3.00 -1.58 -51.17
N VAL A 3 -2.05 -2.07 -50.38
CA VAL A 3 -1.47 -1.35 -49.25
C VAL A 3 -0.29 -0.56 -49.81
N GLU A 4 -0.43 0.76 -49.91
CA GLU A 4 0.67 1.62 -50.27
C GLU A 4 1.59 1.76 -49.05
N GLN A 5 2.84 1.31 -49.21
CA GLN A 5 3.86 1.44 -48.20
C GLN A 5 4.38 2.87 -48.24
N ILE A 6 3.82 3.72 -47.38
CA ILE A 6 4.25 5.11 -47.22
C ILE A 6 5.55 5.10 -46.41
N ASP A 7 6.62 5.66 -46.97
CA ASP A 7 7.87 5.86 -46.24
C ASP A 7 7.66 6.92 -45.16
N ILE A 8 7.88 6.51 -43.89
CA ILE A 8 7.62 7.33 -42.72
C ILE A 8 8.47 8.61 -42.75
N PHE A 9 9.67 8.56 -43.33
CA PHE A 9 10.56 9.72 -43.41
C PHE A 9 10.02 10.78 -44.36
N GLU A 10 9.46 10.37 -45.50
CA GLU A 10 8.85 11.29 -46.47
C GLU A 10 7.60 11.96 -45.89
N TYR A 11 6.80 11.22 -45.13
CA TYR A 11 5.64 11.76 -44.43
C TYR A 11 6.00 12.80 -43.35
N LEU A 12 7.08 12.55 -42.60
CA LEU A 12 7.56 13.49 -41.59
C LEU A 12 8.11 14.79 -42.21
N GLU A 13 8.82 14.68 -43.34
CA GLU A 13 9.32 15.86 -44.05
C GLU A 13 8.17 16.72 -44.61
N GLN A 14 7.08 16.08 -45.07
CA GLN A 14 5.87 16.79 -45.49
C GLN A 14 5.21 17.54 -44.33
N LEU A 15 5.10 16.90 -43.16
CA LEU A 15 4.56 17.54 -41.95
C LEU A 15 5.38 18.77 -41.53
N GLU A 16 6.71 18.66 -41.53
CA GLU A 16 7.59 19.77 -41.16
C GLU A 16 7.45 20.96 -42.14
N LYS A 17 7.36 20.68 -43.44
CA LYS A 17 7.13 21.71 -44.48
C LYS A 17 5.77 22.38 -44.32
N GLU A 18 4.72 21.62 -44.00
CA GLU A 18 3.40 22.17 -43.72
C GLU A 18 3.39 23.07 -42.49
N GLU A 19 4.06 22.66 -41.41
CA GLU A 19 4.16 23.46 -40.19
C GLU A 19 4.95 24.76 -40.43
N ALA A 20 6.05 24.70 -41.19
CA ALA A 20 6.82 25.87 -41.59
C ALA A 20 5.97 26.84 -42.44
N ALA A 21 5.19 26.31 -43.38
CA ALA A 21 4.27 27.11 -44.20
C ALA A 21 3.18 27.78 -43.34
N ARG A 22 2.58 27.02 -42.41
CA ARG A 22 1.57 27.53 -41.46
C ARG A 22 2.14 28.62 -40.56
N ALA A 23 3.36 28.44 -40.05
CA ALA A 23 4.06 29.41 -39.23
C ALA A 23 4.34 30.71 -40.01
N ALA A 24 4.74 30.62 -41.28
CA ALA A 24 4.96 31.78 -42.14
C ALA A 24 3.65 32.54 -42.43
N THR A 25 2.53 31.85 -42.63
CA THR A 25 1.21 32.51 -42.75
C THR A 25 0.75 33.18 -41.45
N ASN A 26 1.01 32.57 -40.30
CA ASN A 26 0.62 33.12 -39.00
C ASN A 26 1.53 34.27 -38.52
N ALA A 27 2.72 34.43 -39.11
CA ALA A 27 3.62 35.54 -38.80
C ALA A 27 3.13 36.92 -39.31
N ARG A 28 2.06 36.96 -40.11
CA ARG A 28 1.57 38.19 -40.77
C ARG A 28 0.37 38.82 -40.05
N ALA A 29 0.56 39.22 -38.80
CA ALA A 29 -0.06 40.42 -38.23
C ALA A 29 0.44 40.63 -36.78
N PRO A 30 1.09 41.75 -36.44
CA PRO A 30 1.20 42.16 -35.05
C PRO A 30 -0.20 42.60 -34.60
N ARG A 31 -0.99 41.64 -34.09
CA ARG A 31 -2.18 41.99 -33.31
C ARG A 31 -1.68 42.57 -32.00
N THR A 32 -1.62 43.90 -31.93
CA THR A 32 -1.62 44.69 -30.70
C THR A 32 -2.97 44.54 -29.97
N GLY A 33 -3.39 43.29 -29.77
CA GLY A 33 -4.45 42.97 -28.83
C GLY A 33 -3.82 42.97 -27.46
N HIS A 34 -4.29 43.86 -26.60
CA HIS A 34 -4.01 43.81 -25.17
C HIS A 34 -4.50 42.45 -24.68
N VAL A 35 -3.61 41.46 -24.56
CA VAL A 35 -3.96 40.17 -23.98
C VAL A 35 -4.34 40.48 -22.53
N PRO A 36 -5.60 40.28 -22.10
CA PRO A 36 -5.93 40.42 -20.70
C PRO A 36 -5.06 39.40 -19.98
N GLN A 37 -4.12 39.89 -19.17
CA GLN A 37 -3.31 38.98 -18.38
C GLN A 37 -4.28 38.16 -17.55
N PRO A 38 -4.25 36.82 -17.65
CA PRO A 38 -5.09 36.00 -16.81
C PRO A 38 -4.78 36.40 -15.38
N ARG A 39 -5.81 36.81 -14.63
CA ARG A 39 -5.69 37.04 -13.19
C ARG A 39 -5.05 35.77 -12.64
N ARG A 40 -3.77 35.86 -12.27
CA ARG A 40 -3.09 34.81 -11.52
C ARG A 40 -3.80 34.79 -10.19
N ASP A 41 -4.81 33.94 -10.08
CA ASP A 41 -5.42 33.60 -8.82
C ASP A 41 -4.26 33.23 -7.90
N PHE A 42 -4.09 34.05 -6.86
CA PHE A 42 -2.92 34.04 -6.01
C PHE A 42 -2.98 32.75 -5.20
N VAL A 43 -2.44 31.66 -5.76
CA VAL A 43 -2.30 30.40 -5.04
C VAL A 43 -1.36 30.70 -3.87
N PRO A 44 -1.84 30.63 -2.62
CA PRO A 44 -1.01 30.96 -1.49
C PRO A 44 0.22 30.05 -1.47
N SER A 45 1.39 30.60 -1.17
CA SER A 45 2.66 29.85 -1.20
C SER A 45 2.64 28.61 -0.28
N TRP A 46 1.82 28.61 0.77
CA TRP A 46 1.62 27.46 1.65
C TRP A 46 0.95 26.28 0.93
N VAL A 47 0.00 26.53 0.01
CA VAL A 47 -0.66 25.48 -0.78
C VAL A 47 0.36 24.79 -1.68
N ILE A 48 1.22 25.56 -2.35
CA ILE A 48 2.30 25.02 -3.20
C ILE A 48 3.29 24.19 -2.38
N ARG A 49 3.63 24.64 -1.16
CA ARG A 49 4.50 23.88 -0.24
C ARG A 49 3.87 22.56 0.20
N VAL A 50 2.59 22.56 0.56
CA VAL A 50 1.85 21.35 0.94
C VAL A 50 1.74 20.39 -0.24
N LEU A 51 1.43 20.89 -1.45
CA LEU A 51 1.33 20.08 -2.65
C LEU A 51 2.68 19.46 -3.03
N LYS A 52 3.77 20.24 -2.98
CA LYS A 52 5.13 19.72 -3.17
C LYS A 52 5.47 18.66 -2.14
N TRP A 53 5.16 18.89 -0.86
CA TRP A 53 5.39 17.91 0.19
C TRP A 53 4.61 16.61 -0.05
N LEU A 54 3.32 16.71 -0.40
CA LEU A 54 2.49 15.57 -0.76
C LEU A 54 3.07 14.82 -1.96
N VAL A 55 3.35 15.49 -3.08
CA VAL A 55 3.92 14.84 -4.28
C VAL A 55 5.26 14.15 -3.99
N TYR A 56 6.07 14.69 -3.09
CA TYR A 56 7.37 14.10 -2.75
C TYR A 56 7.26 12.92 -1.75
N ASN A 57 6.32 12.98 -0.81
CA ASN A 57 6.21 12.00 0.28
C ASN A 57 5.19 10.90 0.02
N ILE A 58 4.13 11.17 -0.76
CA ILE A 58 3.10 10.19 -1.14
C ILE A 58 3.71 8.97 -1.83
N PRO A 59 4.58 9.08 -2.86
CA PRO A 59 5.13 7.91 -3.53
C PRO A 59 5.88 7.01 -2.54
N LEU A 60 6.65 7.60 -1.63
CA LEU A 60 7.39 6.86 -0.61
C LEU A 60 6.48 6.11 0.37
N LEU A 61 5.29 6.63 0.65
CA LEU A 61 4.31 5.96 1.51
C LEU A 61 3.62 4.76 0.84
N PHE A 62 3.62 4.68 -0.49
CA PHE A 62 2.99 3.57 -1.24
C PHE A 62 3.99 2.55 -1.80
N ILE A 63 5.27 2.92 -1.90
CA ILE A 63 6.34 2.05 -2.41
C ILE A 63 6.81 1.06 -1.34
N PHE A 64 6.83 1.47 -0.07
CA PHE A 64 7.35 0.65 1.03
C PHE A 64 6.26 0.19 1.99
N GLN A 65 6.40 -1.03 2.49
CA GLN A 65 5.54 -1.62 3.51
C GLN A 65 6.39 -2.29 4.58
N TRP A 66 5.84 -2.35 5.80
CA TRP A 66 6.46 -3.08 6.90
C TRP A 66 5.90 -4.50 6.97
N VAL A 67 6.77 -5.49 7.02
CA VAL A 67 6.43 -6.88 7.35
C VAL A 67 6.82 -7.10 8.80
N ASN A 68 5.80 -7.29 9.64
CA ASN A 68 5.92 -7.41 11.09
C ASN A 68 5.61 -8.85 11.51
N VAL A 69 6.49 -9.43 12.32
CA VAL A 69 6.34 -10.77 12.90
C VAL A 69 5.92 -10.62 14.34
N TYR A 70 4.74 -11.14 14.66
CA TYR A 70 4.15 -11.08 15.98
C TYR A 70 4.07 -12.47 16.61
N THR A 71 4.58 -12.59 17.81
CA THR A 71 4.23 -13.66 18.74
C THR A 71 2.87 -13.36 19.35
N ILE A 72 1.92 -14.26 19.17
CA ILE A 72 0.59 -14.22 19.77
C ILE A 72 0.54 -15.22 20.90
N THR A 73 0.52 -14.74 22.14
CA THR A 73 0.22 -15.58 23.29
C THR A 73 -1.28 -15.54 23.56
N ARG A 74 -1.92 -16.71 23.59
CA ARG A 74 -3.33 -16.89 23.93
C ARG A 74 -3.43 -17.60 25.28
N GLY A 75 -4.14 -16.99 26.21
CA GLY A 75 -4.41 -17.60 27.52
C GLY A 75 -5.88 -17.50 27.90
N PHE A 76 -6.32 -18.41 28.76
CA PHE A 76 -7.65 -18.39 29.37
C PHE A 76 -7.55 -17.77 30.77
N GLY A 77 -8.31 -16.72 31.02
CA GLY A 77 -8.61 -16.25 32.37
C GLY A 77 -9.71 -17.14 32.91
N GLY A 78 -9.37 -18.02 33.86
CA GLY A 78 -10.17 -19.11 34.43
C GLY A 78 -11.68 -18.84 34.62
N ARG A 79 -12.43 -19.92 34.87
CA ARG A 79 -13.91 -19.87 35.02
C ARG A 79 -14.39 -18.83 36.05
N GLU A 80 -13.60 -18.60 37.09
CA GLU A 80 -13.87 -17.64 38.17
C GLU A 80 -13.81 -16.17 37.72
N ASN A 81 -13.12 -15.88 36.62
CA ASN A 81 -12.99 -14.53 36.06
C ASN A 81 -13.91 -14.30 34.84
N GLY A 82 -14.90 -15.16 34.60
CA GLY A 82 -15.84 -15.04 33.50
C GLY A 82 -15.38 -15.62 32.16
N GLY A 83 -14.35 -16.47 32.17
CA GLY A 83 -13.95 -17.30 31.01
C GLY A 83 -13.48 -16.52 29.77
N TRP A 84 -12.79 -15.40 29.97
CA TRP A 84 -12.25 -14.62 28.85
C TRP A 84 -10.92 -15.19 28.38
N TYR A 85 -10.73 -15.18 27.07
CA TYR A 85 -9.41 -15.40 26.47
C TYR A 85 -8.64 -14.08 26.50
N TYR A 86 -7.31 -14.03 26.46
CA TYR A 86 -6.58 -12.82 26.08
C TYR A 86 -5.61 -13.13 24.94
N LYS A 87 -5.40 -12.14 24.08
CA LYS A 87 -4.39 -12.21 23.02
C LYS A 87 -3.35 -11.14 23.30
N ARG A 88 -2.14 -11.57 23.65
CA ARG A 88 -0.98 -10.69 23.77
C ARG A 88 -0.21 -10.75 22.46
N PHE A 89 -0.06 -9.60 21.81
CA PHE A 89 0.77 -9.47 20.61
C PHE A 89 2.11 -8.85 21.00
N VAL A 90 3.20 -9.60 20.81
CA VAL A 90 4.57 -9.13 20.98
C VAL A 90 5.22 -9.12 19.60
N CYS A 91 5.68 -7.95 19.13
CA CYS A 91 6.43 -7.89 17.88
C CYS A 91 7.86 -8.37 18.14
N GLU A 92 8.28 -9.41 17.44
CA GLU A 92 9.65 -9.94 17.49
C GLU A 92 10.53 -9.27 16.43
N GLU A 93 9.99 -9.11 15.22
CA GLU A 93 10.75 -8.63 14.07
C GLU A 93 9.90 -7.70 13.20
N SER A 94 10.54 -6.70 12.61
CA SER A 94 9.89 -5.72 11.73
C SER A 94 10.84 -5.32 10.61
N ARG A 95 10.47 -5.61 9.36
CA ARG A 95 11.30 -5.35 8.17
C ARG A 95 10.58 -4.41 7.22
N LEU A 96 11.26 -3.36 6.78
CA LEU A 96 10.77 -2.50 5.70
C LEU A 96 11.16 -3.13 4.36
N VAL A 97 10.19 -3.34 3.49
CA VAL A 97 10.38 -3.92 2.15
C VAL A 97 9.57 -3.16 1.11
N TYR A 98 9.90 -3.38 -0.16
CA TYR A 98 9.07 -2.89 -1.25
C TYR A 98 7.71 -3.60 -1.26
N ARG A 99 6.66 -2.89 -1.67
CA ARG A 99 5.28 -3.41 -1.69
C ARG A 99 5.14 -4.70 -2.49
N TRP A 100 5.87 -4.84 -3.61
CA TRP A 100 5.83 -6.05 -4.45
C TRP A 100 6.56 -7.25 -3.81
N GLU A 101 7.46 -7.02 -2.85
CA GLU A 101 8.19 -8.08 -2.13
C GLU A 101 7.49 -8.49 -0.83
N ALA A 102 6.58 -7.65 -0.32
CA ALA A 102 5.96 -7.84 0.98
C ALA A 102 5.21 -9.18 1.11
N GLU A 103 4.48 -9.58 0.07
CA GLU A 103 3.75 -10.86 0.06
C GLU A 103 4.70 -12.07 0.03
N ALA A 104 5.77 -12.00 -0.76
CA ALA A 104 6.77 -13.06 -0.83
C ALA A 104 7.51 -13.23 0.50
N LEU A 105 7.89 -12.11 1.14
CA LEU A 105 8.52 -12.13 2.46
C LEU A 105 7.54 -12.66 3.52
N LYS A 106 6.27 -12.24 3.49
CA LYS A 106 5.24 -12.76 4.40
C LYS A 106 5.14 -14.28 4.28
N LEU A 107 4.97 -14.81 3.07
CA LEU A 107 4.84 -16.25 2.85
C LEU A 107 6.09 -17.01 3.29
N LYS A 108 7.28 -16.46 3.04
CA LYS A 108 8.55 -17.03 3.50
C LYS A 108 8.60 -17.13 5.03
N LEU A 109 8.24 -16.06 5.73
CA LEU A 109 8.23 -16.03 7.19
C LEU A 109 7.13 -16.94 7.75
N GLU A 110 5.93 -16.92 7.20
CA GLU A 110 4.85 -17.84 7.61
C GLU A 110 5.27 -19.31 7.48
N ARG A 111 5.96 -19.68 6.40
CA ARG A 111 6.52 -21.03 6.25
C ARG A 111 7.61 -21.33 7.27
N GLN A 112 8.53 -20.39 7.49
CA GLN A 112 9.60 -20.52 8.48
C GLN A 112 9.05 -20.74 9.89
N PHE A 113 7.95 -20.07 10.25
CA PHE A 113 7.34 -20.13 11.57
C PHE A 113 6.16 -21.12 11.68
N SER A 114 5.77 -21.80 10.59
CA SER A 114 4.60 -22.69 10.54
C SER A 114 4.64 -23.84 11.57
N GLY A 115 5.83 -24.29 11.95
CA GLY A 115 6.06 -25.35 12.94
C GLY A 115 6.28 -24.86 14.37
N LEU A 116 6.33 -23.54 14.62
CA LEU A 116 6.62 -22.96 15.93
C LEU A 116 5.36 -22.70 16.78
N LYS A 117 4.26 -23.39 16.47
CA LYS A 117 3.04 -23.36 17.28
C LYS A 117 3.23 -24.19 18.53
N TRP A 118 3.22 -23.54 19.68
CA TRP A 118 3.44 -24.22 20.97
C TRP A 118 2.14 -24.24 21.75
N GLY A 119 1.71 -25.44 22.17
CA GLY A 119 0.51 -25.65 22.97
C GLY A 119 -0.78 -25.77 22.17
N GLN A 120 -1.73 -26.54 22.71
CA GLN A 120 -3.11 -26.54 22.24
C GLN A 120 -3.81 -25.32 22.83
N ILE A 121 -4.48 -24.53 22.00
CA ILE A 121 -5.34 -23.45 22.50
C ILE A 121 -6.62 -24.13 23.00
N SER A 122 -6.73 -24.34 24.31
CA SER A 122 -7.94 -24.86 24.95
C SER A 122 -8.34 -23.98 26.13
N ALA A 123 -9.49 -24.27 26.74
CA ALA A 123 -9.92 -23.61 27.96
C ALA A 123 -8.94 -23.82 29.14
N GLU A 124 -8.07 -24.83 29.07
CA GLU A 124 -7.17 -25.22 30.15
C GLU A 124 -5.69 -25.01 29.82
N SER A 125 -5.37 -24.73 28.55
CA SER A 125 -3.98 -24.70 28.07
C SER A 125 -3.64 -23.42 27.32
N TYR A 126 -2.50 -22.84 27.70
CA TYR A 126 -1.90 -21.70 27.04
C TYR A 126 -1.33 -22.12 25.68
N GLY A 127 -1.48 -21.25 24.69
CA GLY A 127 -0.95 -21.46 23.35
C GLY A 127 -0.18 -20.25 22.86
N GLN A 128 0.88 -20.49 22.11
CA GLN A 128 1.67 -19.47 21.43
C GLN A 128 1.66 -19.76 19.93
N ASP A 129 1.37 -18.72 19.15
CA ASP A 129 1.30 -18.76 17.70
C ASP A 129 2.13 -17.60 17.12
N VAL A 130 2.57 -17.72 15.88
CA VAL A 130 3.31 -16.65 15.18
C VAL A 130 2.47 -16.15 14.02
N MET A 131 2.26 -14.84 13.95
CA MET A 131 1.50 -14.20 12.89
C MET A 131 2.35 -13.15 12.19
N VAL A 132 2.35 -13.19 10.86
CA VAL A 132 3.09 -12.25 10.02
C VAL A 132 2.10 -11.30 9.35
N CYS A 133 2.27 -10.00 9.59
CA CYS A 133 1.39 -8.95 9.08
C CYS A 133 2.14 -8.02 8.14
N ILE A 134 1.44 -7.53 7.12
CA ILE A 134 1.90 -6.45 6.26
C ILE A 134 1.18 -5.17 6.71
N GLU A 135 1.93 -4.17 7.14
CA GLU A 135 1.41 -2.94 7.74
C GLU A 135 2.06 -1.70 7.10
N ASN A 136 1.36 -0.57 7.14
CA ASN A 136 1.90 0.71 6.63
C ASN A 136 2.90 1.37 7.60
N ARG A 137 3.09 0.81 8.80
CA ARG A 137 3.93 1.37 9.85
C ARG A 137 4.72 0.27 10.54
N LYS A 138 5.88 0.64 11.09
CA LYS A 138 6.66 -0.21 11.99
C LYS A 138 5.77 -0.56 13.20
N ALA A 139 5.68 -1.85 13.51
CA ALA A 139 4.83 -2.49 14.52
C ALA A 139 4.00 -1.54 15.41
N ALA A 140 2.68 -1.47 15.15
CA ALA A 140 1.85 -0.35 15.59
C ALA A 140 1.64 -0.23 17.12
N ARG A 141 1.70 -1.32 17.90
CA ARG A 141 1.69 -1.30 19.39
C ARG A 141 1.67 -2.72 19.92
N GLN A 142 2.52 -3.04 20.89
CA GLN A 142 2.30 -4.20 21.75
C GLN A 142 1.00 -3.95 22.53
N THR A 143 -0.07 -4.65 22.16
CA THR A 143 -1.39 -4.43 22.75
C THR A 143 -1.74 -5.66 23.58
N VAL A 144 -2.05 -5.43 24.85
CA VAL A 144 -2.68 -6.42 25.73
C VAL A 144 -4.16 -6.07 25.74
N THR A 145 -4.89 -6.56 24.75
CA THR A 145 -6.34 -6.30 24.66
C THR A 145 -7.06 -7.47 25.30
N LYS A 146 -7.92 -7.19 26.29
CA LYS A 146 -8.96 -8.14 26.71
C LYS A 146 -9.96 -8.24 25.54
N PRO A 147 -10.10 -9.38 24.85
CA PRO A 147 -11.06 -9.52 23.77
C PRO A 147 -12.48 -9.35 24.32
N THR A 148 -13.32 -8.71 23.53
CA THR A 148 -14.76 -8.68 23.75
C THR A 148 -15.31 -10.07 23.44
N TYR A 149 -16.03 -10.67 24.40
CA TYR A 149 -16.67 -11.96 24.25
C TYR A 149 -17.84 -11.85 23.26
N GLU A 150 -17.76 -12.53 22.10
CA GLU A 150 -18.89 -12.75 21.21
C GLU A 150 -19.38 -14.20 21.36
N PRO A 151 -20.47 -14.45 22.12
CA PRO A 151 -21.07 -15.77 22.23
C PRO A 151 -21.69 -16.16 20.88
N GLY A 152 -20.93 -16.86 20.04
CA GLY A 152 -21.42 -17.38 18.76
C GLY A 152 -20.38 -17.50 17.65
N ARG A 153 -19.17 -16.94 17.82
CA ARG A 153 -18.13 -16.94 16.78
C ARG A 153 -17.09 -18.06 16.90
N ILE A 154 -17.46 -19.21 17.45
CA ILE A 154 -16.68 -20.44 17.28
C ILE A 154 -17.20 -21.14 16.02
N LYS A 155 -16.87 -20.60 14.84
CA LYS A 155 -16.98 -21.38 13.61
C LYS A 155 -15.70 -22.19 13.49
N ASN A 156 -15.76 -23.43 13.98
CA ASN A 156 -14.82 -24.49 13.61
C ASN A 156 -14.79 -24.58 12.08
N LYS A 157 -13.81 -23.94 11.45
CA LYS A 157 -13.43 -24.21 10.07
C LYS A 157 -12.10 -24.96 10.09
N PHE A 158 -12.13 -26.15 10.67
CA PHE A 158 -11.21 -27.21 10.26
C PHE A 158 -11.72 -27.68 8.89
N ILE A 159 -11.23 -27.09 7.81
CA ILE A 159 -11.24 -27.80 6.53
C ILE A 159 -10.14 -28.85 6.67
N LEU A 160 -10.55 -30.04 7.09
CA LEU A 160 -9.86 -31.27 6.74
C LEU A 160 -10.45 -31.66 5.38
N GLU A 161 -9.82 -31.24 4.29
CA GLU A 161 -9.99 -31.92 3.01
C GLU A 161 -8.83 -32.92 2.89
N GLY A 162 -9.19 -34.17 3.12
CA GLY A 162 -8.47 -35.38 2.73
C GLY A 162 -9.48 -36.32 2.10
#